data_AF-A0A1V9ZBY8-F1
#
_entry.id   AF-A0A1V9ZBY8-F1
#
_cell.length_a   1.000
_cell.length_b   1.000
_cell.length_c   1.000
_cell.angle_alpha   90.00
_cell.angle_beta   90.00
_cell.angle_gamma   90.00
#
_symmetry.space_group_name_H-M   'P 1'
#
loop_
_entity.id
_entity.type
_entity.pdbx_description
1 polymer ?
#
loop_
_entity_poly.entity_id
_entity_poly.type
_entity_poly.pdbx_seq_one_letter_code
_entity_poly.pdbx_strand_id
1 'polypeptide(L)'
;MKAVNAGRRAFKHQDQVIYEWEQSLEEVNIFIKPPPGVTAGHLICTITPNHLVLGIKGNPERYLDHELSSQVVVAESYWMLDDGELTINLQKMKKGLTWECVFVGHGELDPLTKDEVQKKLLLERFQQENPGFDFSNAEFNGSAPDARTFMGGKDKKQEAGQRVRQSRAAEAAKSKALKEKAAAASNGGVIRFKTTFRNTIFDAMLRRGWKESDTDWDFYWADREFIYEVLDTVHLEVNQKVNHFRNGRELCRKDLLIKNLKRARRTQRNERSNEGYPYDFFPITYILPGEYSMFVEEFKRNQGIWIMKPIGKAQGKGIFLFTKLSQISDWRTDYRYKPENQQVETYVVQKYISNPYLVGGKKFDLRLYALVTSFSPLEIYLYRSGFARFTNSRYSNNASDIENSFIHLTNVAIQKTSENYNKKHGGKWDLKSLKLYIMSKHGCERIDQLFYEIQMVIIRSLQSVEKIIISDKHCFELYGYDIMIDENLKPWLLEVNASPSLSANTSADYQLKCGMLNDMLDIIDLENKTKTKEERVGGFDLVYRDGLIEKDERCMYSSLLGADFKRNPLRKLPVTQ
;
A
#
# COMPACT_ATOMS: atom_id res chain seq x y z
N MET A 1 -0.15 -48.29 -14.12
CA MET A 1 -1.19 -47.46 -13.46
C MET A 1 -0.49 -46.26 -12.88
N LYS A 2 -0.65 -45.06 -13.49
CA LYS A 2 0.00 -43.82 -13.03
C LYS A 2 -0.63 -43.39 -11.71
N ALA A 3 0.21 -42.95 -10.78
CA ALA A 3 -0.19 -42.45 -9.46
C ALA A 3 -1.31 -41.41 -9.59
N VAL A 4 -2.39 -41.62 -8.84
CA VAL A 4 -3.44 -40.63 -8.63
C VAL A 4 -2.77 -39.44 -7.92
N ASN A 5 -2.86 -38.25 -8.52
CA ASN A 5 -2.39 -37.00 -7.95
C ASN A 5 -3.06 -36.75 -6.60
N ALA A 6 -2.39 -37.12 -5.51
CA ALA A 6 -2.92 -37.04 -4.14
C ALA A 6 -3.15 -35.57 -3.76
N GLY A 7 -4.40 -35.09 -3.88
CA GLY A 7 -4.82 -33.77 -3.40
C GLY A 7 -5.85 -33.04 -4.28
N ARG A 8 -5.97 -33.40 -5.57
CA ARG A 8 -6.92 -32.76 -6.49
C ARG A 8 -8.30 -33.42 -6.44
N ARG A 9 -9.35 -32.60 -6.56
CA ARG A 9 -10.76 -33.04 -6.53
C ARG A 9 -11.38 -32.98 -7.90
N ALA A 10 -12.05 -34.03 -8.33
CA ALA A 10 -12.73 -34.06 -9.62
C ALA A 10 -14.22 -33.70 -9.47
N PHE A 11 -14.70 -32.75 -10.27
CA PHE A 11 -16.13 -32.61 -10.55
C PHE A 11 -16.49 -33.47 -11.75
N LYS A 12 -17.52 -34.31 -11.61
CA LYS A 12 -17.98 -35.22 -12.66
C LYS A 12 -19.42 -34.90 -13.06
N HIS A 13 -19.70 -34.96 -14.35
CA HIS A 13 -21.05 -34.91 -14.91
C HIS A 13 -21.21 -36.08 -15.88
N GLN A 14 -22.26 -36.89 -15.69
CA GLN A 14 -22.50 -38.12 -16.49
C GLN A 14 -21.27 -39.04 -16.57
N ASP A 15 -20.63 -39.31 -15.42
CA ASP A 15 -19.41 -40.12 -15.26
C ASP A 15 -18.14 -39.60 -15.96
N GLN A 16 -18.18 -38.41 -16.57
CA GLN A 16 -17.01 -37.74 -17.14
C GLN A 16 -16.46 -36.68 -16.20
N VAL A 17 -15.14 -36.63 -16.03
CA VAL A 17 -14.46 -35.56 -15.28
C VAL A 17 -14.48 -34.29 -16.13
N ILE A 18 -15.14 -33.26 -15.62
CA ILE A 18 -15.23 -31.95 -16.30
C ILE A 18 -14.03 -31.09 -15.93
N TYR A 19 -13.70 -31.04 -14.65
CA TYR A 19 -12.49 -30.40 -14.16
C TYR A 19 -12.02 -31.04 -12.87
N GLU A 20 -10.73 -30.93 -12.60
CA GLU A 20 -10.16 -31.15 -11.29
C GLU A 20 -9.87 -29.81 -10.61
N TRP A 21 -9.83 -29.74 -9.29
CA TRP A 21 -9.50 -28.52 -8.60
C TRP A 21 -8.90 -28.75 -7.23
N GLU A 22 -8.20 -27.75 -6.73
CA GLU A 22 -7.70 -27.69 -5.36
C GLU A 22 -7.77 -26.25 -4.84
N GLN A 23 -7.51 -26.07 -3.54
CA GLN A 23 -7.49 -24.74 -2.94
C GLN A 23 -6.41 -24.62 -1.86
N SER A 24 -5.91 -23.40 -1.70
CA SER A 24 -5.08 -22.96 -0.59
C SER A 24 -5.81 -21.86 0.20
N LEU A 25 -5.12 -21.24 1.15
CA LEU A 25 -5.62 -20.03 1.81
C LEU A 25 -5.95 -18.91 0.82
N GLU A 26 -5.15 -18.77 -0.23
CA GLU A 26 -5.20 -17.60 -1.10
C GLU A 26 -5.85 -17.89 -2.44
N GLU A 27 -5.82 -19.14 -2.90
CA GLU A 27 -6.12 -19.45 -4.30
C GLU A 27 -7.05 -20.67 -4.43
N VAL A 28 -7.75 -20.73 -5.57
CA VAL A 28 -8.43 -21.92 -6.09
C VAL A 28 -7.83 -22.23 -7.46
N ASN A 29 -7.31 -23.43 -7.64
CA ASN A 29 -6.75 -23.87 -8.92
C ASN A 29 -7.70 -24.86 -9.57
N ILE A 30 -8.01 -24.65 -10.85
CA ILE A 30 -8.85 -25.54 -11.68
C ILE A 30 -7.97 -26.13 -12.77
N PHE A 31 -8.04 -27.44 -12.98
CA PHE A 31 -7.29 -28.18 -13.98
C PHE A 31 -8.26 -28.86 -14.94
N ILE A 32 -8.07 -28.63 -16.24
CA ILE A 32 -8.92 -29.15 -17.31
C ILE A 32 -7.99 -29.70 -18.39
N LYS A 33 -8.32 -30.86 -18.98
CA LYS A 33 -7.58 -31.40 -20.12
C LYS A 33 -8.30 -31.05 -21.41
N PRO A 34 -7.79 -30.11 -22.23
CA PRO A 34 -8.41 -29.78 -23.50
C PRO A 34 -8.33 -30.97 -24.47
N PRO A 35 -9.19 -31.01 -25.50
CA PRO A 35 -9.07 -31.97 -26.58
C PRO A 35 -7.68 -31.97 -27.24
N PRO A 36 -7.19 -33.11 -27.77
CA PRO A 36 -5.92 -33.18 -28.46
C PRO A 36 -5.80 -32.14 -29.59
N GLY A 37 -4.69 -31.41 -29.64
CA GLY A 37 -4.43 -30.38 -30.66
C GLY A 37 -4.93 -28.96 -30.33
N VAL A 38 -5.62 -28.77 -29.20
CA VAL A 38 -5.98 -27.43 -28.72
C VAL A 38 -4.74 -26.72 -28.17
N THR A 39 -4.50 -25.49 -28.63
CA THR A 39 -3.42 -24.62 -28.15
C THR A 39 -4.01 -23.44 -27.38
N ALA A 40 -3.21 -22.70 -26.62
CA ALA A 40 -3.67 -21.53 -25.87
C ALA A 40 -4.36 -20.49 -26.79
N GLY A 41 -3.92 -20.37 -28.05
CA GLY A 41 -4.52 -19.47 -29.04
C GLY A 41 -5.96 -19.82 -29.41
N HIS A 42 -6.38 -21.08 -29.24
CA HIS A 42 -7.73 -21.56 -29.52
C HIS A 42 -8.70 -21.38 -28.35
N LEU A 43 -8.22 -21.04 -27.15
CA LEU A 43 -9.06 -20.94 -25.95
C LEU A 43 -9.60 -19.51 -25.75
N ILE A 44 -10.81 -19.43 -25.20
CA ILE A 44 -11.38 -18.22 -24.60
C ILE A 44 -11.57 -18.53 -23.12
N CYS A 45 -10.83 -17.88 -22.24
CA CYS A 45 -11.04 -17.94 -20.80
C CYS A 45 -11.22 -16.52 -20.28
N THR A 46 -12.42 -16.20 -19.79
CA THR A 46 -12.79 -14.89 -19.23
C THR A 46 -13.13 -15.09 -17.76
N ILE A 47 -12.40 -14.38 -16.90
CA ILE A 47 -12.61 -14.39 -15.46
C ILE A 47 -13.18 -13.03 -15.07
N THR A 48 -14.30 -13.02 -14.37
CA THR A 48 -14.90 -11.83 -13.76
C THR A 48 -15.00 -12.04 -12.25
N PRO A 49 -15.39 -11.04 -11.44
CA PRO A 49 -15.37 -11.19 -9.99
C PRO A 49 -16.17 -12.39 -9.48
N ASN A 50 -17.29 -12.74 -10.14
CA ASN A 50 -18.19 -13.81 -9.70
C ASN A 50 -18.43 -14.87 -10.77
N HIS A 51 -17.77 -14.82 -11.93
CA HIS A 51 -18.15 -15.66 -13.06
C HIS A 51 -16.92 -16.08 -13.87
N LEU A 52 -16.92 -17.33 -14.36
CA LEU A 52 -15.90 -17.84 -15.27
C LEU A 52 -16.53 -18.38 -16.54
N VAL A 53 -16.00 -17.94 -17.67
CA VAL A 53 -16.34 -18.47 -18.99
C VAL A 53 -15.12 -19.12 -19.61
N LEU A 54 -15.23 -20.38 -20.02
CA LEU A 54 -14.23 -21.13 -20.77
C LEU A 54 -14.85 -21.73 -22.04
N GLY A 55 -14.18 -21.62 -23.17
CA GLY A 55 -14.60 -22.25 -24.42
C GLY A 55 -13.51 -22.25 -25.49
N ILE A 56 -13.83 -22.81 -26.65
CA ILE A 56 -12.96 -22.80 -27.84
C ILE A 56 -13.43 -21.70 -28.79
N LYS A 57 -12.50 -20.89 -29.30
CA LYS A 57 -12.78 -19.82 -30.27
C LYS A 57 -13.52 -20.38 -31.49
N GLY A 58 -14.61 -19.72 -31.88
CA GLY A 58 -15.44 -20.12 -33.01
C GLY A 58 -16.50 -21.18 -32.69
N ASN A 59 -16.47 -21.79 -31.51
CA ASN A 59 -17.57 -22.62 -31.02
C ASN A 59 -18.58 -21.76 -30.25
N PRO A 60 -19.87 -21.70 -30.64
CA PRO A 60 -20.89 -20.95 -29.91
C PRO A 60 -21.18 -21.56 -28.52
N GLU A 61 -20.97 -22.87 -28.34
CA GLU A 61 -21.16 -23.54 -27.05
C GLU A 61 -19.94 -23.34 -26.14
N ARG A 62 -20.16 -22.72 -24.98
CA ARG A 62 -19.13 -22.55 -23.96
C ARG A 62 -19.00 -23.85 -23.16
N TYR A 63 -17.76 -24.24 -22.88
CA TYR A 63 -17.45 -25.43 -22.09
C TYR A 63 -17.74 -25.22 -20.60
N LEU A 64 -17.43 -24.03 -20.08
CA LEU A 64 -17.88 -23.54 -18.78
C LEU A 64 -18.44 -22.13 -18.96
N ASP A 65 -19.59 -21.86 -18.34
CA ASP A 65 -20.23 -20.54 -18.27
C ASP A 65 -21.03 -20.51 -16.96
N HIS A 66 -20.30 -20.34 -15.85
CA HIS A 66 -20.84 -20.56 -14.52
C HIS A 66 -20.41 -19.48 -13.52
N GLU A 67 -21.32 -19.19 -12.60
CA GLU A 67 -21.07 -18.38 -11.41
C GLU A 67 -20.11 -19.13 -10.46
N LEU A 68 -19.13 -18.42 -9.93
CA LEU A 68 -18.16 -18.89 -8.94
C LEU A 68 -18.80 -18.93 -7.55
N SER A 69 -18.37 -19.88 -6.72
CA SER A 69 -18.86 -20.04 -5.34
C SER A 69 -18.48 -18.87 -4.42
N SER A 70 -17.44 -18.11 -4.76
CA SER A 70 -17.12 -16.85 -4.09
C SER A 70 -16.39 -15.88 -5.03
N GLN A 71 -16.25 -14.64 -4.59
CA GLN A 71 -15.63 -13.61 -5.42
C GLN A 71 -14.12 -13.82 -5.54
N VAL A 72 -13.56 -13.45 -6.69
CA VAL A 72 -12.13 -13.55 -7.00
C VAL A 72 -11.53 -12.19 -7.36
N VAL A 73 -10.23 -12.03 -7.12
CA VAL A 73 -9.46 -10.85 -7.53
C VAL A 73 -9.05 -11.05 -8.99
N VAL A 74 -9.84 -10.52 -9.93
CA VAL A 74 -9.65 -10.74 -11.38
C VAL A 74 -8.25 -10.36 -11.86
N ALA A 75 -7.69 -9.26 -11.34
CA ALA A 75 -6.37 -8.77 -11.75
C ALA A 75 -5.20 -9.68 -11.30
N GLU A 76 -5.44 -10.57 -10.34
CA GLU A 76 -4.47 -11.52 -9.80
C GLU A 76 -4.79 -12.96 -10.20
N SER A 77 -5.95 -13.19 -10.83
CA SER A 77 -6.34 -14.48 -11.38
C SER A 77 -5.83 -14.61 -12.81
N TYR A 78 -5.38 -15.80 -13.19
CA TYR A 78 -4.80 -16.04 -14.51
C TYR A 78 -5.07 -17.48 -14.96
N TRP A 79 -4.81 -17.77 -16.23
CA TRP A 79 -4.86 -19.12 -16.75
C TRP A 79 -3.66 -19.37 -17.65
N MET A 80 -3.25 -20.63 -17.74
CA MET A 80 -2.14 -21.08 -18.57
C MET A 80 -2.42 -22.49 -19.07
N LEU A 81 -1.93 -22.81 -20.27
CA LEU A 81 -1.97 -24.15 -20.83
C LEU A 81 -0.53 -24.66 -20.92
N ASP A 82 -0.20 -25.69 -20.15
CA ASP A 82 1.13 -26.28 -20.10
C ASP A 82 1.03 -27.81 -20.18
N ASP A 83 1.93 -28.45 -20.93
CA ASP A 83 1.95 -29.91 -21.14
C ASP A 83 0.59 -30.58 -21.45
N GLY A 84 -0.31 -29.86 -22.14
CA GLY A 84 -1.66 -30.34 -22.49
C GLY A 84 -2.69 -30.27 -21.36
N GLU A 85 -2.40 -29.59 -20.25
CA GLU A 85 -3.31 -29.33 -19.13
C GLU A 85 -3.55 -27.82 -18.96
N LEU A 86 -4.81 -27.41 -19.04
CA LEU A 86 -5.23 -26.05 -18.77
C LEU A 86 -5.35 -25.86 -17.26
N THR A 87 -4.58 -24.94 -16.70
CA THR A 87 -4.67 -24.52 -15.32
C THR A 87 -5.26 -23.11 -15.24
N ILE A 88 -6.33 -22.95 -14.47
CA ILE A 88 -6.95 -21.66 -14.16
C ILE A 88 -6.72 -21.40 -12.67
N ASN A 89 -5.97 -20.36 -12.36
CA ASN A 89 -5.71 -19.89 -11.01
C ASN A 89 -6.67 -18.74 -10.67
N LEU A 90 -7.45 -18.93 -9.61
CA LEU A 90 -8.41 -17.96 -9.10
C LEU A 90 -7.94 -17.45 -7.75
N GLN A 91 -7.54 -16.17 -7.69
CA GLN A 91 -7.17 -15.52 -6.44
C GLN A 91 -8.44 -15.24 -5.62
N LYS A 92 -8.57 -15.85 -4.44
CA LYS A 92 -9.72 -15.65 -3.56
C LYS A 92 -9.76 -14.20 -3.08
N MET A 93 -10.90 -13.53 -3.25
CA MET A 93 -11.14 -12.22 -2.64
C MET A 93 -11.23 -12.33 -1.10
N LYS A 94 -11.79 -13.44 -0.60
CA LYS A 94 -11.86 -13.77 0.83
C LYS A 94 -10.80 -14.82 1.18
N LYS A 95 -9.59 -14.38 1.52
CA LYS A 95 -8.51 -15.27 1.97
C LYS A 95 -8.96 -16.13 3.16
N GLY A 96 -8.58 -17.40 3.15
CA GLY A 96 -8.94 -18.40 4.16
C GLY A 96 -10.37 -18.94 4.06
N LEU A 97 -11.23 -18.39 3.20
CA LEU A 97 -12.56 -18.96 2.98
C LEU A 97 -12.43 -20.34 2.35
N THR A 98 -13.05 -21.34 2.97
CA THR A 98 -13.16 -22.69 2.41
C THR A 98 -14.21 -22.69 1.30
N TRP A 99 -13.78 -22.99 0.07
CA TRP A 99 -14.71 -23.22 -1.04
C TRP A 99 -15.14 -24.68 -1.00
N GLU A 100 -16.44 -24.95 -1.06
CA GLU A 100 -16.96 -26.33 -1.11
C GLU A 100 -16.94 -26.88 -2.55
N CYS A 101 -17.11 -25.98 -3.50
CA CYS A 101 -16.98 -26.24 -4.93
C CYS A 101 -16.47 -24.98 -5.62
N VAL A 102 -16.05 -25.12 -6.88
CA VAL A 102 -15.58 -23.98 -7.70
C VAL A 102 -16.76 -23.14 -8.21
N PHE A 103 -17.81 -23.81 -8.70
CA PHE A 103 -18.96 -23.19 -9.31
C PHE A 103 -20.24 -23.49 -8.53
N VAL A 104 -21.14 -22.51 -8.48
CA VAL A 104 -22.43 -22.64 -7.82
C VAL A 104 -23.22 -23.82 -8.41
N GLY A 105 -23.62 -24.76 -7.55
CA GLY A 105 -24.41 -25.94 -7.95
C GLY A 105 -23.59 -27.15 -8.41
N HIS A 106 -22.24 -27.08 -8.42
CA HIS A 106 -21.38 -28.21 -8.81
C HIS A 106 -21.02 -29.14 -7.64
N GLY A 107 -21.90 -29.26 -6.66
CA GLY A 107 -21.78 -30.15 -5.50
C GLY A 107 -21.24 -29.47 -4.23
N GLU A 108 -21.35 -30.18 -3.11
CA GLU A 108 -20.84 -29.79 -1.80
C GLU A 108 -19.78 -30.83 -1.34
N LEU A 109 -18.82 -30.41 -0.52
CA LEU A 109 -17.87 -31.36 0.08
C LEU A 109 -18.61 -32.22 1.10
N ASP A 110 -18.32 -33.52 1.11
CA ASP A 110 -18.78 -34.36 2.22
C ASP A 110 -18.18 -33.87 3.56
N PRO A 111 -18.86 -34.10 4.68
CA PRO A 111 -18.46 -33.55 5.97
C PRO A 111 -17.03 -33.91 6.41
N LEU A 112 -16.53 -35.10 6.05
CA LEU A 112 -15.18 -35.53 6.39
C LEU A 112 -14.15 -34.76 5.55
N THR A 113 -14.34 -34.70 4.24
CA THR A 113 -13.46 -33.96 3.34
C THR A 113 -13.45 -32.46 3.65
N LYS A 114 -14.59 -31.90 4.07
CA LYS A 114 -14.69 -30.50 4.50
C LYS A 114 -13.83 -30.22 5.74
N ASP A 115 -13.90 -31.10 6.74
CA ASP A 115 -13.11 -30.98 7.97
C ASP A 115 -11.60 -31.11 7.67
N GLU A 116 -11.20 -32.03 6.79
CA GLU A 116 -9.81 -32.18 6.34
C GLU A 116 -9.27 -30.91 5.64
N VAL A 117 -10.09 -30.26 4.80
CA VAL A 117 -9.71 -28.98 4.16
C VAL A 117 -9.53 -27.89 5.17
N GLN A 118 -10.49 -27.77 6.10
CA GLN A 118 -10.44 -26.73 7.12
C GLN A 118 -9.19 -26.91 8.00
N LYS A 119 -8.84 -28.14 8.36
CA LYS A 119 -7.57 -28.48 9.04
C LYS A 119 -6.36 -28.04 8.22
N LYS A 120 -6.30 -28.41 6.94
CA LYS A 120 -5.19 -28.05 6.04
C LYS A 120 -5.03 -26.54 5.92
N LEU A 121 -6.10 -25.81 5.66
CA LEU A 121 -6.09 -24.35 5.54
C LEU A 121 -5.68 -23.68 6.85
N LEU A 122 -6.13 -24.21 7.99
CA LEU A 122 -5.79 -23.68 9.30
C LEU A 122 -4.30 -23.90 9.65
N LEU A 123 -3.72 -25.06 9.30
CA LEU A 123 -2.29 -25.32 9.45
C LEU A 123 -1.45 -24.43 8.55
N GLU A 124 -1.86 -24.28 7.28
CA GLU A 124 -1.21 -23.36 6.36
C GLU A 124 -1.20 -21.93 6.94
N ARG A 125 -2.30 -21.53 7.60
CA ARG A 125 -2.43 -20.21 8.23
C ARG A 125 -1.46 -20.07 9.40
N PHE A 126 -1.43 -21.05 10.30
CA PHE A 126 -0.51 -21.04 11.43
C PHE A 126 0.96 -21.03 11.00
N GLN A 127 1.30 -21.77 9.95
CA GLN A 127 2.65 -21.81 9.39
C GLN A 127 3.06 -20.46 8.78
N GLN A 128 2.15 -19.77 8.08
CA GLN A 128 2.38 -18.42 7.54
C GLN A 128 2.50 -17.36 8.65
N GLU A 129 1.66 -17.45 9.68
CA GLU A 129 1.66 -16.53 10.83
C GLU A 129 2.88 -16.74 11.74
N ASN A 130 3.46 -17.95 11.77
CA ASN A 130 4.56 -18.34 12.65
C ASN A 130 5.71 -19.02 11.89
N PRO A 131 6.45 -18.32 11.03
CA PRO A 131 7.49 -18.88 10.15
C PRO A 131 8.74 -19.45 10.86
N GLY A 132 8.78 -19.44 12.20
CA GLY A 132 9.85 -20.01 13.03
C GLY A 132 9.48 -21.32 13.73
N PHE A 133 8.26 -21.81 13.52
CA PHE A 133 7.76 -23.07 14.07
C PHE A 133 7.31 -23.97 12.92
N ASP A 134 7.56 -25.28 13.02
CA ASP A 134 7.12 -26.28 12.04
C ASP A 134 5.83 -26.95 12.54
N PHE A 135 4.75 -26.81 11.78
CA PHE A 135 3.45 -27.39 12.09
C PHE A 135 3.09 -28.59 11.20
N SER A 136 4.05 -29.14 10.43
CA SER A 136 3.77 -30.24 9.49
C SER A 136 3.17 -31.48 10.14
N ASN A 137 3.47 -31.71 11.42
CA ASN A 137 3.00 -32.84 12.22
C ASN A 137 1.99 -32.45 13.31
N ALA A 138 1.42 -31.24 13.24
CA ALA A 138 0.45 -30.81 14.24
C ALA A 138 -0.90 -31.51 14.02
N GLU A 139 -1.41 -32.14 15.08
CA GLU A 139 -2.71 -32.81 15.09
C GLU A 139 -3.78 -31.94 15.76
N PHE A 140 -4.99 -31.94 15.21
CA PHE A 140 -6.15 -31.27 15.82
C PHE A 140 -6.98 -32.28 16.61
N ASN A 141 -7.31 -31.94 17.86
CA ASN A 141 -8.30 -32.65 18.65
C ASN A 141 -9.70 -32.06 18.43
N GLY A 142 -10.49 -32.66 17.53
CA GLY A 142 -11.88 -32.26 17.25
C GLY A 142 -12.11 -31.74 15.83
N SER A 143 -13.25 -31.08 15.61
CA SER A 143 -13.60 -30.46 14.33
C SER A 143 -12.84 -29.16 14.14
N ALA A 144 -12.28 -28.95 12.94
CA ALA A 144 -11.55 -27.74 12.65
C ALA A 144 -12.51 -26.58 12.36
N PRO A 145 -12.37 -25.46 13.08
CA PRO A 145 -13.14 -24.25 12.79
C PRO A 145 -12.68 -23.62 11.47
N ASP A 146 -13.56 -22.86 10.82
CA ASP A 146 -13.22 -22.19 9.55
C ASP A 146 -12.02 -21.25 9.76
N ALA A 147 -10.96 -21.45 8.97
CA ALA A 147 -9.71 -20.69 9.02
C ALA A 147 -9.90 -19.17 8.87
N ARG A 148 -11.04 -18.71 8.35
CA ARG A 148 -11.43 -17.30 8.31
C ARG A 148 -12.00 -16.79 9.64
N THR A 149 -12.66 -17.65 10.41
CA THR A 149 -13.49 -17.27 11.57
C THR A 149 -12.90 -17.66 12.91
N PHE A 150 -11.99 -18.65 12.91
CA PHE A 150 -11.30 -19.08 14.11
C PHE A 150 -10.44 -17.94 14.67
N MET A 151 -10.72 -17.60 15.93
CA MET A 151 -10.23 -16.39 16.62
C MET A 151 -10.51 -15.07 15.87
N GLY A 152 -11.79 -14.82 15.52
CA GLY A 152 -12.29 -13.46 15.35
C GLY A 152 -12.95 -13.12 13.99
N GLY A 153 -13.73 -14.01 13.39
CA GLY A 153 -14.54 -13.64 12.23
C GLY A 153 -15.98 -14.12 12.35
N LYS A 154 -16.96 -13.22 12.51
CA LYS A 154 -18.34 -13.52 12.11
C LYS A 154 -18.96 -12.35 11.37
N ASP A 155 -19.27 -12.62 10.10
CA ASP A 155 -20.16 -11.83 9.26
C ASP A 155 -21.59 -11.84 9.82
N LYS A 156 -22.20 -10.66 9.97
CA LYS A 156 -23.66 -10.50 10.09
C LYS A 156 -24.17 -9.70 8.90
N LYS A 157 -24.80 -10.38 7.94
CA LYS A 157 -25.77 -9.81 7.00
C LYS A 157 -26.80 -10.88 6.66
N GLN A 158 -27.87 -10.93 7.44
CA GLN A 158 -29.21 -11.25 6.97
C GLN A 158 -30.18 -10.61 7.98
N GLU A 159 -31.19 -9.91 7.45
CA GLU A 159 -32.22 -9.09 8.11
C GLU A 159 -31.99 -7.57 8.02
N ALA A 160 -32.40 -6.98 6.89
CA ALA A 160 -32.99 -5.64 6.84
C ALA A 160 -33.49 -5.37 5.42
N GLY A 161 -34.69 -5.85 5.11
CA GLY A 161 -35.36 -5.60 3.83
C GLY A 161 -36.87 -5.68 3.98
N GLN A 162 -37.47 -4.64 4.57
CA GLN A 162 -38.80 -4.07 4.26
C GLN A 162 -39.42 -3.43 5.50
N ARG A 163 -39.51 -2.09 5.49
CA ARG A 163 -40.79 -1.34 5.54
C ARG A 163 -40.50 0.14 5.74
N VAL A 164 -40.64 0.90 4.66
CA VAL A 164 -40.76 2.36 4.67
C VAL A 164 -42.23 2.72 4.87
N ARG A 165 -42.56 3.39 5.98
CA ARG A 165 -43.57 4.46 6.11
C ARG A 165 -43.84 4.73 7.60
N GLN A 166 -43.28 5.80 8.13
CA GLN A 166 -44.03 6.94 8.67
C GLN A 166 -43.06 7.96 9.27
N SER A 167 -43.29 9.20 8.86
CA SER A 167 -42.40 10.36 8.91
C SER A 167 -42.56 11.21 10.18
N ARG A 168 -41.55 12.06 10.40
CA ARG A 168 -41.51 13.25 11.30
C ARG A 168 -41.38 13.05 12.81
N ALA A 169 -41.75 11.93 13.41
CA ALA A 169 -41.45 11.67 14.84
C ALA A 169 -40.01 11.19 15.09
N ALA A 170 -39.41 10.48 14.11
CA ALA A 170 -38.06 9.94 14.19
C ALA A 170 -36.94 11.00 14.16
N GLU A 171 -37.22 12.18 13.62
CA GLU A 171 -36.22 13.24 13.43
C GLU A 171 -35.94 14.01 14.73
N ALA A 172 -36.97 14.25 15.54
CA ALA A 172 -36.84 14.82 16.89
C ALA A 172 -36.18 13.83 17.86
N ALA A 173 -36.51 12.54 17.75
CA ALA A 173 -35.87 11.47 18.53
C ALA A 173 -34.39 11.27 18.15
N LYS A 174 -34.03 11.39 16.86
CA LYS A 174 -32.63 11.38 16.39
C LYS A 174 -31.83 12.55 16.94
N SER A 175 -32.39 13.77 16.95
CA SER A 175 -31.70 14.96 17.47
C SER A 175 -31.45 14.88 18.99
N LYS A 176 -32.42 14.31 19.74
CA LYS A 176 -32.27 14.07 21.18
C LYS A 176 -31.26 12.95 21.47
N ALA A 177 -31.31 11.84 20.73
CA ALA A 177 -30.36 10.74 20.84
C ALA A 177 -28.92 11.12 20.42
N LEU A 178 -28.76 12.04 19.46
CA LEU A 178 -27.45 12.61 19.09
C LEU A 178 -26.89 13.52 20.19
N LYS A 179 -27.75 14.32 20.85
CA LYS A 179 -27.34 15.13 22.01
C LYS A 179 -27.00 14.28 23.23
N GLU A 180 -27.74 13.18 23.46
CA GLU A 180 -27.47 12.22 24.54
C GLU A 180 -26.21 11.37 24.26
N LYS A 181 -25.94 10.96 23.01
CA LYS A 181 -24.68 10.30 22.61
C LYS A 181 -23.46 11.23 22.68
N ALA A 182 -23.62 12.50 22.31
CA ALA A 182 -22.57 13.50 22.48
C ALA A 182 -22.26 13.76 23.97
N ALA A 183 -23.28 13.72 24.83
CA ALA A 183 -23.12 13.80 26.29
C ALA A 183 -22.56 12.52 26.94
N ALA A 184 -22.76 11.34 26.32
CA ALA A 184 -22.18 10.07 26.78
C ALA A 184 -20.70 9.92 26.37
N ALA A 185 -20.28 10.49 25.23
CA ALA A 185 -18.89 10.50 24.78
C ALA A 185 -17.96 11.34 25.67
N SER A 186 -18.49 12.22 26.52
CA SER A 186 -17.70 12.97 27.51
C SER A 186 -17.43 12.21 28.81
N ASN A 187 -17.91 10.97 28.96
CA ASN A 187 -17.72 10.14 30.15
C ASN A 187 -17.06 8.78 29.81
N GLY A 188 -15.72 8.73 29.77
CA GLY A 188 -14.93 7.55 30.15
C GLY A 188 -15.15 6.22 29.42
N GLY A 189 -15.77 6.20 28.24
CA GLY A 189 -15.94 4.99 27.43
C GLY A 189 -14.62 4.50 26.83
N VAL A 190 -14.45 3.17 26.73
CA VAL A 190 -13.29 2.57 26.06
C VAL A 190 -13.40 2.82 24.54
N ILE A 191 -12.39 3.44 23.95
CA ILE A 191 -12.32 3.69 22.50
C ILE A 191 -12.29 2.35 21.76
N ARG A 192 -13.09 2.25 20.70
CA ARG A 192 -13.19 1.07 19.86
C ARG A 192 -12.52 1.31 18.52
N PHE A 193 -11.68 0.37 18.11
CA PHE A 193 -10.98 0.45 16.83
C PHE A 193 -11.35 -0.70 15.90
N LYS A 194 -11.23 -0.44 14.60
CA LYS A 194 -11.34 -1.44 13.54
C LYS A 194 -10.06 -1.45 12.72
N THR A 195 -9.55 -2.63 12.36
CA THR A 195 -8.43 -2.78 11.44
C THR A 195 -8.29 -4.23 10.98
N THR A 196 -7.92 -4.44 9.72
CA THR A 196 -7.53 -5.75 9.18
C THR A 196 -6.04 -6.04 9.38
N PHE A 197 -5.25 -5.03 9.74
CA PHE A 197 -3.82 -5.16 9.93
C PHE A 197 -3.50 -5.86 11.27
N ARG A 198 -2.53 -6.79 11.24
CA ARG A 198 -1.99 -7.49 12.42
C ARG A 198 -0.49 -7.21 12.54
N ASN A 199 -0.17 -5.94 12.80
CA ASN A 199 1.21 -5.43 12.89
C ASN A 199 1.28 -4.29 13.92
N THR A 200 2.31 -3.44 13.84
CA THR A 200 2.50 -2.31 14.76
C THR A 200 1.29 -1.37 14.91
N ILE A 201 0.41 -1.30 13.89
CA ILE A 201 -0.88 -0.58 13.95
C ILE A 201 -1.77 -1.15 15.06
N PHE A 202 -1.97 -2.47 15.02
CA PHE A 202 -2.79 -3.21 15.98
C PHE A 202 -2.20 -3.12 17.38
N ASP A 203 -0.88 -3.35 17.49
CA ASP A 203 -0.17 -3.29 18.76
C ASP A 203 -0.27 -1.89 19.42
N ALA A 204 -0.18 -0.82 18.62
CA ALA A 204 -0.28 0.55 19.12
C ALA A 204 -1.67 0.84 19.74
N MET A 205 -2.74 0.34 19.14
CA MET A 205 -4.11 0.51 19.65
C MET A 205 -4.36 -0.33 20.90
N LEU A 206 -3.93 -1.59 20.91
CA LEU A 206 -4.07 -2.46 22.09
C LEU A 206 -3.30 -1.91 23.29
N ARG A 207 -2.09 -1.39 23.09
CA ARG A 207 -1.28 -0.80 24.17
C ARG A 207 -1.90 0.45 24.80
N ARG A 208 -2.80 1.13 24.07
CA ARG A 208 -3.58 2.27 24.59
C ARG A 208 -4.82 1.83 25.38
N GLY A 209 -5.10 0.53 25.45
CA GLY A 209 -6.30 -0.01 26.08
C GLY A 209 -7.54 0.11 25.21
N TRP A 210 -7.39 0.39 23.91
CA TRP A 210 -8.52 0.42 22.98
C TRP A 210 -8.99 -1.01 22.69
N LYS A 211 -10.28 -1.16 22.36
CA LYS A 211 -10.88 -2.47 22.08
C LYS A 211 -11.19 -2.64 20.60
N GLU A 212 -10.84 -3.79 20.03
CA GLU A 212 -11.21 -4.10 18.66
C GLU A 212 -12.74 -4.29 18.54
N SER A 213 -13.33 -3.77 17.48
CA SER A 213 -14.76 -3.88 17.17
C SER A 213 -14.99 -3.79 15.66
N ASP A 214 -15.75 -4.73 15.11
CA ASP A 214 -16.04 -4.79 13.66
C ASP A 214 -17.19 -3.90 13.20
N THR A 215 -18.13 -3.61 14.12
CA THR A 215 -19.44 -3.02 13.81
C THR A 215 -19.58 -1.59 14.33
N ASP A 216 -19.26 -1.37 15.61
CA ASP A 216 -19.34 -0.06 16.25
C ASP A 216 -17.93 0.38 16.65
N TRP A 217 -17.37 1.33 15.90
CA TRP A 217 -15.98 1.76 15.99
C TRP A 217 -15.92 3.28 16.02
N ASP A 218 -14.96 3.79 16.78
CA ASP A 218 -14.66 5.22 16.89
C ASP A 218 -13.44 5.56 16.00
N PHE A 219 -12.56 4.59 15.79
CA PHE A 219 -11.40 4.72 14.91
C PHE A 219 -11.29 3.55 13.94
N TYR A 220 -11.14 3.82 12.64
CA TYR A 220 -10.87 2.79 11.64
C TYR A 220 -9.52 3.05 10.96
N TRP A 221 -8.56 2.14 11.19
CA TRP A 221 -7.43 2.01 10.30
C TRP A 221 -7.80 1.13 9.11
N ALA A 222 -8.28 1.77 8.05
CA ALA A 222 -8.69 1.13 6.82
C ALA A 222 -7.50 0.85 5.89
N ASP A 223 -7.66 -0.18 5.07
CA ASP A 223 -6.85 -0.38 3.87
C ASP A 223 -7.31 0.58 2.75
N ARG A 224 -6.53 0.67 1.66
CA ARG A 224 -6.81 1.65 0.60
C ARG A 224 -8.01 1.24 -0.24
N GLU A 225 -8.23 -0.06 -0.38
CA GLU A 225 -9.31 -0.66 -1.13
C GLU A 225 -10.67 -0.26 -0.54
N PHE A 226 -10.83 -0.38 0.79
CA PHE A 226 -12.02 0.12 1.49
C PHE A 226 -12.27 1.61 1.22
N ILE A 227 -11.21 2.43 1.22
CA ILE A 227 -11.35 3.88 1.01
C ILE A 227 -11.84 4.21 -0.38
N TYR A 228 -11.33 3.52 -1.41
CA TYR A 228 -11.72 3.79 -2.79
C TYR A 228 -13.13 3.31 -3.14
N GLU A 229 -13.60 2.25 -2.50
CA GLU A 229 -14.90 1.65 -2.81
C GLU A 229 -16.02 2.18 -1.91
N VAL A 230 -15.71 2.47 -0.65
CA VAL A 230 -16.73 2.60 0.39
C VAL A 230 -16.77 3.99 1.01
N LEU A 231 -15.64 4.67 1.21
CA LEU A 231 -15.62 5.94 1.94
C LEU A 231 -16.55 6.99 1.31
N ASP A 232 -16.60 7.06 -0.03
CA ASP A 232 -17.48 7.94 -0.81
C ASP A 232 -18.99 7.64 -0.69
N THR A 233 -19.33 6.46 -0.18
CA THR A 233 -20.74 6.04 0.00
C THR A 233 -21.19 6.03 1.47
N VAL A 234 -20.25 6.12 2.42
CA VAL A 234 -20.52 6.01 3.86
C VAL A 234 -20.48 7.38 4.53
N HIS A 235 -21.51 7.63 5.34
CA HIS A 235 -21.54 8.77 6.26
C HIS A 235 -20.84 8.40 7.56
N LEU A 236 -19.87 9.22 7.98
CA LEU A 236 -19.14 9.04 9.23
C LEU A 236 -19.80 9.85 10.35
N GLU A 237 -19.95 9.22 11.51
CA GLU A 237 -20.46 9.87 12.73
C GLU A 237 -19.44 10.89 13.27
N VAL A 238 -19.93 11.87 14.05
CA VAL A 238 -19.13 13.03 14.49
C VAL A 238 -17.79 12.67 15.16
N ASN A 239 -17.76 11.57 15.91
CA ASN A 239 -16.59 11.13 16.67
C ASN A 239 -15.73 10.10 15.91
N GLN A 240 -16.12 9.71 14.71
CA GLN A 240 -15.39 8.71 13.94
C GLN A 240 -14.17 9.31 13.25
N LYS A 241 -13.09 8.53 13.21
CA LYS A 241 -11.86 8.87 12.50
C LYS A 241 -11.40 7.75 11.58
N VAL A 242 -10.86 8.12 10.42
CA VAL A 242 -10.29 7.21 9.42
C VAL A 242 -8.94 7.73 8.90
N ASN A 243 -8.01 6.83 8.63
CA ASN A 243 -6.60 7.13 8.32
C ASN A 243 -6.29 7.46 6.84
N HIS A 244 -7.29 7.89 6.08
CA HIS A 244 -7.11 8.31 4.68
C HIS A 244 -8.03 9.47 4.31
N PHE A 245 -7.52 10.37 3.45
CA PHE A 245 -8.37 11.39 2.82
C PHE A 245 -9.06 10.88 1.56
N ARG A 246 -10.27 11.39 1.33
CA ARG A 246 -10.98 11.23 0.06
C ARG A 246 -10.14 11.84 -1.08
N ASN A 247 -10.06 11.12 -2.19
CA ASN A 247 -9.21 11.47 -3.34
C ASN A 247 -7.70 11.59 -3.04
N GLY A 248 -7.19 10.98 -1.95
CA GLY A 248 -5.75 11.01 -1.59
C GLY A 248 -4.80 10.44 -2.66
N ARG A 249 -5.33 9.67 -3.63
CA ARG A 249 -4.58 9.18 -4.81
C ARG A 249 -3.94 10.28 -5.64
N GLU A 250 -4.44 11.51 -5.57
CA GLU A 250 -3.87 12.68 -6.26
C GLU A 250 -2.41 12.97 -5.86
N LEU A 251 -2.03 12.58 -4.65
CA LEU A 251 -0.65 12.71 -4.15
C LEU A 251 0.16 11.41 -4.32
N CYS A 252 -0.49 10.25 -4.23
CA CYS A 252 0.22 8.98 -4.13
C CYS A 252 0.36 8.19 -5.45
N ARG A 253 -0.54 8.42 -6.42
CA ARG A 253 -0.44 7.76 -7.73
C ARG A 253 0.60 8.50 -8.57
N LYS A 254 1.57 7.78 -9.15
CA LYS A 254 2.78 8.38 -9.75
C LYS A 254 2.47 9.40 -10.86
N ASP A 255 1.47 9.11 -11.70
CA ASP A 255 1.02 10.00 -12.77
C ASP A 255 0.30 11.26 -12.23
N LEU A 256 -0.58 11.10 -11.23
CA LEU A 256 -1.31 12.20 -10.61
C LEU A 256 -0.37 13.12 -9.82
N LEU A 257 0.54 12.56 -9.04
CA LEU A 257 1.59 13.31 -8.32
C LEU A 257 2.34 14.23 -9.28
N ILE A 258 2.83 13.68 -10.40
CA ILE A 258 3.60 14.45 -11.38
C ILE A 258 2.73 15.48 -12.10
N LYS A 259 1.48 15.15 -12.42
CA LYS A 259 0.52 16.11 -12.99
C LYS A 259 0.30 17.30 -12.05
N ASN A 260 0.12 17.05 -10.76
CA ASN A 260 -0.13 18.07 -9.75
C ASN A 260 1.10 18.93 -9.46
N LEU A 261 2.29 18.33 -9.36
CA LEU A 261 3.56 19.06 -9.25
C LEU A 261 3.85 19.92 -10.48
N LYS A 262 3.64 19.39 -11.70
CA LYS A 262 3.78 20.17 -12.95
C LYS A 262 2.81 21.36 -12.97
N ARG A 263 1.57 21.17 -12.51
CA ARG A 263 0.56 22.24 -12.42
C ARG A 263 1.00 23.32 -11.43
N ALA A 264 1.38 22.94 -10.20
CA ALA A 264 1.84 23.89 -9.19
C ALA A 264 3.08 24.68 -9.65
N ARG A 265 4.03 24.02 -10.32
CA ARG A 265 5.20 24.69 -10.94
C ARG A 265 4.80 25.73 -11.98
N ARG A 266 3.79 25.46 -12.80
CA ARG A 266 3.28 26.42 -13.80
C ARG A 266 2.59 27.60 -13.12
N THR A 267 1.78 27.34 -12.09
CA THR A 267 1.12 28.40 -11.31
C THR A 267 2.14 29.34 -10.67
N GLN A 268 3.15 28.82 -9.96
CA GLN A 268 4.21 29.64 -9.33
C GLN A 268 4.93 30.52 -10.34
N ARG A 269 5.24 30.00 -11.54
CA ARG A 269 5.88 30.78 -12.61
C ARG A 269 4.98 31.90 -13.15
N ASN A 270 3.68 31.64 -13.27
CA ASN A 270 2.72 32.61 -13.81
C ASN A 270 2.45 33.75 -12.83
N GLU A 271 2.42 33.45 -11.53
CA GLU A 271 2.20 34.44 -10.47
C GLU A 271 3.38 35.41 -10.31
N ARG A 272 4.52 35.17 -10.98
CA ARG A 272 5.78 35.92 -10.85
C ARG A 272 6.26 36.08 -9.40
N SER A 273 5.72 35.27 -8.49
CA SER A 273 6.18 35.17 -7.12
C SER A 273 7.44 34.30 -7.12
N ASN A 274 8.59 34.93 -6.91
CA ASN A 274 9.81 34.22 -6.48
C ASN A 274 9.72 33.80 -5.00
N GLU A 275 8.55 34.00 -4.37
CA GLU A 275 8.31 33.62 -2.99
C GLU A 275 8.06 32.12 -2.88
N GLY A 276 8.78 31.51 -1.95
CA GLY A 276 8.67 30.09 -1.61
C GLY A 276 9.59 29.16 -2.41
N TYR A 277 9.80 27.97 -1.84
CA TYR A 277 10.69 26.95 -2.38
C TYR A 277 10.25 26.47 -3.79
N PRO A 278 11.15 26.39 -4.78
CA PRO A 278 10.79 26.09 -6.17
C PRO A 278 10.31 24.66 -6.36
N TYR A 279 9.41 24.43 -7.33
CA TYR A 279 8.96 23.10 -7.74
C TYR A 279 9.95 22.42 -8.72
N ASP A 280 11.23 22.33 -8.38
CA ASP A 280 12.29 21.72 -9.21
C ASP A 280 12.92 20.46 -8.58
N PHE A 281 12.27 19.93 -7.53
CA PHE A 281 12.70 18.79 -6.72
C PHE A 281 12.15 17.44 -7.21
N PHE A 282 11.66 17.36 -8.44
CA PHE A 282 11.26 16.09 -9.06
C PHE A 282 11.89 15.99 -10.46
N PRO A 283 12.39 14.81 -10.88
CA PRO A 283 13.09 14.70 -12.15
C PRO A 283 12.15 14.97 -13.33
N ILE A 284 12.74 15.27 -14.49
CA ILE A 284 11.99 15.42 -15.74
C ILE A 284 11.20 14.13 -16.00
N THR A 285 9.89 14.26 -16.16
CA THR A 285 8.97 13.12 -16.14
C THR A 285 7.86 13.27 -17.17
N TYR A 286 7.50 12.19 -17.84
CA TYR A 286 6.38 12.08 -18.78
C TYR A 286 5.51 10.85 -18.50
N ILE A 287 4.26 10.87 -18.97
CA ILE A 287 3.28 9.79 -18.80
C ILE A 287 3.03 9.12 -20.16
N LEU A 288 3.44 7.87 -20.31
CA LEU A 288 3.28 7.09 -21.55
C LEU A 288 2.04 6.17 -21.49
N PRO A 289 1.35 5.94 -22.62
CA PRO A 289 1.70 6.39 -23.98
C PRO A 289 1.27 7.83 -24.34
N GLY A 290 0.53 8.52 -23.47
CA GLY A 290 -0.11 9.82 -23.78
C GLY A 290 0.86 10.97 -24.10
N GLU A 291 2.05 10.99 -23.49
CA GLU A 291 3.07 12.03 -23.67
C GLU A 291 4.28 11.53 -24.50
N TYR A 292 4.12 10.47 -25.31
CA TYR A 292 5.24 9.83 -26.03
C TYR A 292 5.99 10.78 -26.96
N SER A 293 5.30 11.59 -27.75
CA SER A 293 5.93 12.54 -28.68
C SER A 293 6.80 13.55 -27.95
N MET A 294 6.27 14.19 -26.90
CA MET A 294 7.00 15.13 -26.05
C MET A 294 8.21 14.45 -25.37
N PHE A 295 8.03 13.22 -24.91
CA PHE A 295 9.12 12.45 -24.33
C PHE A 295 10.23 12.17 -25.34
N VAL A 296 9.91 11.79 -26.57
CA VAL A 296 10.92 11.51 -27.62
C VAL A 296 11.74 12.76 -27.95
N GLU A 297 11.11 13.92 -28.04
CA GLU A 297 11.82 15.19 -28.24
C GLU A 297 12.78 15.48 -27.08
N GLU A 298 12.32 15.30 -25.84
CA GLU A 298 13.14 15.51 -24.65
C GLU A 298 14.29 14.50 -24.57
N PHE A 299 14.04 13.23 -24.90
CA PHE A 299 15.05 12.18 -24.92
C PHE A 299 16.18 12.49 -25.90
N LYS A 300 15.84 13.05 -27.07
CA LYS A 300 16.83 13.48 -28.07
C LYS A 300 17.69 14.66 -27.58
N ARG A 301 17.10 15.58 -26.82
CA ARG A 301 17.80 16.74 -26.24
C ARG A 301 18.67 16.34 -25.05
N ASN A 302 18.15 15.47 -24.19
CA ASN A 302 18.75 15.08 -22.91
C ASN A 302 19.03 13.57 -22.86
N GLN A 303 20.05 13.16 -23.63
CA GLN A 303 20.53 11.78 -23.67
C GLN A 303 20.96 11.28 -22.28
N GLY A 304 20.97 9.96 -22.10
CA GLY A 304 21.39 9.29 -20.86
C GLY A 304 20.35 8.28 -20.38
N ILE A 305 20.40 7.97 -19.09
CA ILE A 305 19.60 6.90 -18.50
C ILE A 305 18.22 7.43 -18.10
N TRP A 306 17.18 6.65 -18.41
CA TRP A 306 15.81 6.91 -18.03
C TRP A 306 15.24 5.70 -17.30
N ILE A 307 14.27 5.92 -16.43
CA ILE A 307 13.61 4.87 -15.64
C ILE A 307 12.12 4.85 -15.96
N MET A 308 11.60 3.66 -16.25
CA MET A 308 10.17 3.40 -16.47
C MET A 308 9.56 2.79 -15.21
N LYS A 309 8.45 3.37 -14.76
CA LYS A 309 7.73 2.94 -13.55
C LYS A 309 6.23 2.76 -13.86
N PRO A 310 5.64 1.61 -13.58
CA PRO A 310 4.19 1.42 -13.72
C PRO A 310 3.42 2.29 -12.72
N ILE A 311 2.25 2.81 -13.13
CA ILE A 311 1.45 3.71 -12.29
C ILE A 311 0.85 3.00 -11.07
N GLY A 312 0.39 1.75 -11.25
CA GLY A 312 -0.39 1.01 -10.26
C GLY A 312 0.38 -0.03 -9.46
N LYS A 313 1.62 -0.37 -9.85
CA LYS A 313 2.43 -1.37 -9.14
C LYS A 313 3.32 -0.71 -8.08
N ALA A 314 3.62 -1.49 -7.04
CA ALA A 314 4.48 -1.10 -5.92
C ALA A 314 5.69 -2.04 -5.78
N GLN A 315 6.52 -1.81 -4.76
CA GLN A 315 7.65 -2.67 -4.38
C GLN A 315 8.76 -2.83 -5.44
N GLY A 316 8.75 -2.00 -6.48
CA GLY A 316 9.73 -2.06 -7.57
C GLY A 316 9.37 -3.02 -8.70
N LYS A 317 8.21 -3.68 -8.64
CA LYS A 317 7.75 -4.59 -9.71
C LYS A 317 7.49 -3.83 -11.01
N GLY A 318 8.02 -4.34 -12.12
CA GLY A 318 7.86 -3.75 -13.45
C GLY A 318 8.67 -2.48 -13.71
N ILE A 319 9.57 -2.09 -12.80
CA ILE A 319 10.50 -0.98 -13.00
C ILE A 319 11.70 -1.47 -13.81
N PHE A 320 12.08 -0.71 -14.84
CA PHE A 320 13.30 -0.97 -15.60
C PHE A 320 13.96 0.35 -16.04
N LEU A 321 15.26 0.27 -16.31
CA LEU A 321 16.03 1.38 -16.85
C LEU A 321 16.27 1.16 -18.35
N PHE A 322 16.40 2.24 -19.10
CA PHE A 322 16.70 2.18 -20.53
C PHE A 322 17.56 3.37 -20.97
N THR A 323 18.29 3.16 -22.06
CA THR A 323 19.20 4.15 -22.66
C THR A 323 18.95 4.33 -24.16
N LYS A 324 18.06 3.53 -24.77
CA LYS A 324 17.69 3.61 -26.19
C LYS A 324 16.17 3.57 -26.35
N LEU A 325 15.63 4.39 -27.25
CA LEU A 325 14.19 4.43 -27.55
C LEU A 325 13.64 3.11 -28.10
N SER A 326 14.49 2.26 -28.69
CA SER A 326 14.09 0.94 -29.18
C SER A 326 13.64 0.01 -28.05
N GLN A 327 14.11 0.22 -26.81
CA GLN A 327 13.74 -0.59 -25.64
C GLN A 327 12.31 -0.30 -25.14
N ILE A 328 11.67 0.75 -25.65
CA ILE A 328 10.31 1.17 -25.26
C ILE A 328 9.38 1.32 -26.47
N SER A 329 9.65 0.57 -27.53
CA SER A 329 8.86 0.59 -28.77
C SER A 329 7.38 0.30 -28.54
N ASP A 330 7.07 -0.51 -27.53
CA ASP A 330 5.71 -1.00 -27.26
C ASP A 330 4.80 0.10 -26.69
N TRP A 331 5.39 1.18 -26.12
CA TRP A 331 4.68 2.37 -25.66
C TRP A 331 4.53 3.46 -26.73
N ARG A 332 4.92 3.17 -27.99
CA ARG A 332 4.66 4.07 -29.11
C ARG A 332 3.17 4.20 -29.34
N THR A 333 2.71 5.43 -29.54
CA THR A 333 1.34 5.72 -29.93
C THR A 333 1.16 5.43 -31.43
N ASP A 334 1.14 4.16 -31.82
CA ASP A 334 0.64 3.78 -33.15
C ASP A 334 -0.89 3.86 -33.11
N TYR A 335 -1.45 5.03 -33.42
CA TYR A 335 -2.90 5.30 -33.53
C TYR A 335 -3.60 4.53 -34.67
N ARG A 336 -2.90 3.61 -35.34
CA ARG A 336 -3.52 2.73 -36.33
C ARG A 336 -4.39 1.73 -35.58
N TYR A 337 -5.69 2.02 -35.55
CA TYR A 337 -6.76 1.16 -35.07
C TYR A 337 -6.49 -0.30 -35.47
N LYS A 338 -6.01 -1.10 -34.52
CA LYS A 338 -5.97 -2.56 -34.62
C LYS A 338 -7.08 -3.08 -33.72
N PRO A 339 -8.00 -3.93 -34.22
CA PRO A 339 -9.12 -4.47 -33.44
C PRO A 339 -8.72 -5.30 -32.21
N GLU A 340 -7.43 -5.60 -32.03
CA GLU A 340 -6.90 -6.53 -31.01
C GLU A 340 -6.00 -5.85 -29.95
N ASN A 341 -5.98 -4.51 -29.85
CA ASN A 341 -5.06 -3.83 -28.93
C ASN A 341 -5.38 -4.14 -27.46
N GLN A 342 -4.60 -5.05 -26.85
CA GLN A 342 -4.33 -5.02 -25.42
C GLN A 342 -3.99 -3.56 -25.04
N GLN A 343 -4.76 -3.00 -24.12
CA GLN A 343 -4.52 -1.64 -23.64
C GLN A 343 -3.14 -1.60 -22.99
N VAL A 344 -2.16 -0.95 -23.63
CA VAL A 344 -0.78 -0.89 -23.13
C VAL A 344 -0.79 -0.27 -21.74
N GLU A 345 -0.15 -0.94 -20.77
CA GLU A 345 -0.10 -0.48 -19.38
C GLU A 345 0.50 0.94 -19.33
N THR A 346 -0.15 1.83 -18.59
CA THR A 346 0.30 3.22 -18.44
C THR A 346 1.53 3.29 -17.54
N TYR A 347 2.55 4.02 -17.98
CA TYR A 347 3.82 4.14 -17.28
C TYR A 347 4.23 5.60 -17.11
N VAL A 348 4.97 5.85 -16.04
CA VAL A 348 5.73 7.08 -15.85
C VAL A 348 7.16 6.85 -16.33
N VAL A 349 7.61 7.64 -17.28
CA VAL A 349 9.01 7.69 -17.74
C VAL A 349 9.68 8.90 -17.12
N GLN A 350 10.80 8.69 -16.44
CA GLN A 350 11.46 9.70 -15.63
C GLN A 350 12.96 9.71 -15.89
N LYS A 351 13.59 10.89 -15.93
CA LYS A 351 15.04 11.01 -16.04
C LYS A 351 15.67 10.37 -14.81
N TYR A 352 16.59 9.45 -15.02
CA TYR A 352 17.24 8.76 -13.92
C TYR A 352 18.26 9.69 -13.24
N ILE A 353 18.28 9.70 -11.91
CA ILE A 353 19.29 10.43 -11.13
C ILE A 353 20.57 9.60 -11.16
N SER A 354 21.42 9.86 -12.16
CA SER A 354 22.64 9.09 -12.42
C SER A 354 23.75 9.34 -11.40
N ASN A 355 23.75 10.47 -10.70
CA ASN A 355 24.77 10.78 -9.70
C ASN A 355 24.15 10.95 -8.31
N PRO A 356 23.63 9.86 -7.70
CA PRO A 356 23.12 9.91 -6.33
C PRO A 356 24.27 10.14 -5.35
N TYR A 357 23.96 10.75 -4.20
CA TYR A 357 24.89 10.78 -3.08
C TYR A 357 25.12 9.35 -2.57
N LEU A 358 26.39 8.98 -2.40
CA LEU A 358 26.77 7.63 -2.00
C LEU A 358 27.38 7.62 -0.59
N VAL A 359 27.02 6.60 0.19
CA VAL A 359 27.71 6.26 1.44
C VAL A 359 28.41 4.93 1.25
N GLY A 360 29.73 4.89 1.45
CA GLY A 360 30.51 3.67 1.22
C GLY A 360 30.39 3.11 -0.21
N GLY A 361 30.11 3.97 -1.19
CA GLY A 361 29.87 3.58 -2.59
C GLY A 361 28.50 2.95 -2.85
N LYS A 362 27.56 2.98 -1.91
CA LYS A 362 26.21 2.41 -2.05
C LYS A 362 25.18 3.52 -2.19
N LYS A 363 24.18 3.25 -3.04
CA LYS A 363 23.03 4.13 -3.26
C LYS A 363 22.01 3.95 -2.14
N PHE A 364 21.29 5.01 -1.80
CA PHE A 364 20.18 4.94 -0.87
C PHE A 364 19.06 5.91 -1.22
N ASP A 365 17.89 5.66 -0.63
CA ASP A 365 16.81 6.65 -0.49
C ASP A 365 16.48 6.84 0.99
N LEU A 366 15.80 7.93 1.31
CA LEU A 366 15.24 8.23 2.62
C LEU A 366 13.76 7.86 2.66
N ARG A 367 13.35 7.12 3.69
CA ARG A 367 11.96 6.98 4.12
C ARG A 367 11.69 7.93 5.29
N LEU A 368 10.86 8.94 5.03
CA LEU A 368 10.40 9.93 6.01
C LEU A 368 8.89 9.82 6.21
N TYR A 369 8.37 10.37 7.30
CA TYR A 369 6.94 10.30 7.64
C TYR A 369 6.35 11.68 7.88
N ALA A 370 5.22 11.94 7.23
CA ALA A 370 4.46 13.18 7.39
C ALA A 370 3.00 12.83 7.74
N LEU A 371 2.51 13.37 8.84
CA LEU A 371 1.11 13.28 9.23
C LEU A 371 0.39 14.54 8.77
N VAL A 372 -0.70 14.37 8.03
CA VAL A 372 -1.61 15.46 7.65
C VAL A 372 -2.93 15.23 8.37
N THR A 373 -3.31 16.18 9.21
CA THR A 373 -4.56 16.12 10.01
C THR A 373 -5.71 16.86 9.33
N SER A 374 -5.41 17.75 8.38
CA SER A 374 -6.39 18.53 7.64
C SER A 374 -5.76 19.09 6.36
N PHE A 375 -6.55 19.21 5.30
CA PHE A 375 -6.21 19.95 4.07
C PHE A 375 -6.93 21.31 3.98
N SER A 376 -7.84 21.61 4.92
CA SER A 376 -8.58 22.87 4.97
C SER A 376 -8.87 23.29 6.43
N PRO A 377 -8.00 24.07 7.09
CA PRO A 377 -6.69 24.53 6.60
C PRO A 377 -5.67 23.38 6.53
N LEU A 378 -4.67 23.49 5.65
CA LEU A 378 -3.59 22.51 5.55
C LEU A 378 -2.75 22.50 6.84
N GLU A 379 -2.67 21.35 7.49
CA GLU A 379 -1.94 21.14 8.74
C GLU A 379 -1.00 19.92 8.59
N ILE A 380 0.31 20.15 8.70
CA ILE A 380 1.36 19.17 8.41
C ILE A 380 2.28 19.00 9.61
N TYR A 381 2.41 17.76 10.06
CA TYR A 381 3.38 17.33 11.06
C TYR A 381 4.45 16.46 10.41
N LEU A 382 5.73 16.71 10.70
CA LEU A 382 6.84 15.84 10.28
C LEU A 382 7.36 15.04 11.48
N TYR A 383 7.55 13.74 11.27
CA TYR A 383 8.18 12.90 12.27
C TYR A 383 9.71 13.04 12.18
N ARG A 384 10.37 13.40 13.29
CA ARG A 384 11.82 13.66 13.33
C ARG A 384 12.65 12.46 12.90
N SER A 385 12.16 11.25 13.13
CA SER A 385 12.89 10.01 12.83
C SER A 385 12.44 9.40 11.51
N GLY A 386 13.36 8.69 10.86
CA GLY A 386 13.15 7.96 9.63
C GLY A 386 14.31 7.00 9.40
N PHE A 387 14.44 6.48 8.19
CA PHE A 387 15.60 5.65 7.85
C PHE A 387 15.99 5.77 6.39
N ALA A 388 17.28 5.62 6.12
CA ALA A 388 17.82 5.41 4.80
C ALA A 388 17.79 3.92 4.43
N ARG A 389 17.42 3.60 3.19
CA ARG A 389 17.42 2.24 2.63
C ARG A 389 18.54 2.12 1.61
N PHE A 390 19.52 1.28 1.89
CA PHE A 390 20.69 1.08 1.04
C PHE A 390 20.49 -0.05 0.04
N THR A 391 21.15 0.07 -1.10
CA THR A 391 21.43 -1.07 -1.98
C THR A 391 22.45 -2.01 -1.33
N ASN A 392 22.34 -3.32 -1.60
CA ASN A 392 23.34 -4.29 -1.15
C ASN A 392 24.63 -4.16 -1.98
N SER A 393 24.50 -3.87 -3.27
CA SER A 393 25.59 -3.70 -4.22
C SER A 393 26.11 -2.26 -4.24
N ARG A 394 27.40 -2.10 -4.59
CA ARG A 394 27.97 -0.79 -4.89
C ARG A 394 27.32 -0.22 -6.14
N TYR A 395 27.16 1.09 -6.15
CA TYR A 395 26.57 1.82 -7.27
C TYR A 395 27.53 1.87 -8.46
N SER A 396 26.99 1.69 -9.66
CA SER A 396 27.72 1.75 -10.93
C SER A 396 26.80 2.32 -12.00
N ASN A 397 27.36 3.13 -12.91
CA ASN A 397 26.67 3.63 -14.11
C ASN A 397 27.17 2.95 -15.40
N ASN A 398 28.00 1.90 -15.27
CA ASN A 398 28.51 1.19 -16.43
C ASN A 398 27.37 0.57 -17.22
N ALA A 399 27.46 0.56 -18.55
CA ALA A 399 26.40 0.06 -19.42
C ALA A 399 26.03 -1.40 -19.12
N SER A 400 26.98 -2.22 -18.68
CA SER A 400 26.76 -3.62 -18.25
C SER A 400 25.88 -3.75 -17.01
N ASP A 401 25.82 -2.71 -16.19
CA ASP A 401 25.24 -2.77 -14.84
C ASP A 401 23.84 -2.13 -14.79
N ILE A 402 23.45 -1.37 -15.82
CA ILE A 402 22.18 -0.61 -15.87
C ILE A 402 20.95 -1.51 -15.72
N GLU A 403 21.00 -2.72 -16.27
CA GLU A 403 19.89 -3.68 -16.18
C GLU A 403 19.81 -4.36 -14.80
N ASN A 404 20.85 -4.26 -13.98
CA ASN A 404 20.91 -4.88 -12.67
C ASN A 404 20.10 -4.07 -11.63
N SER A 405 18.88 -4.53 -11.35
CA SER A 405 17.99 -3.91 -10.36
C SER A 405 18.59 -3.81 -8.96
N PHE A 406 19.51 -4.70 -8.57
CA PHE A 406 20.12 -4.68 -7.22
C PHE A 406 21.05 -3.47 -7.00
N ILE A 407 21.59 -2.90 -8.09
CA ILE A 407 22.45 -1.71 -8.06
C ILE A 407 21.61 -0.43 -8.05
N HIS A 408 20.47 -0.45 -8.74
CA HIS A 408 19.73 0.77 -9.07
C HIS A 408 18.46 1.00 -8.26
N LEU A 409 17.86 -0.05 -7.68
CA LEU A 409 16.61 0.00 -6.92
C LEU A 409 16.84 -0.34 -5.44
N THR A 410 16.39 0.54 -4.55
CA THR A 410 16.59 0.46 -3.08
C THR A 410 15.45 -0.27 -2.35
N ASN A 411 14.41 -0.71 -3.06
CA ASN A 411 13.24 -1.36 -2.47
C ASN A 411 13.65 -2.66 -1.74
N VAL A 412 13.24 -2.77 -0.48
CA VAL A 412 13.53 -3.94 0.38
C VAL A 412 13.06 -5.26 -0.26
N ALA A 413 11.93 -5.26 -0.99
CA ALA A 413 11.43 -6.44 -1.67
C ALA A 413 12.42 -6.99 -2.73
N ILE A 414 13.13 -6.10 -3.41
CA ILE A 414 14.19 -6.47 -4.35
C ILE A 414 15.43 -6.87 -3.56
N GLN A 415 15.88 -6.02 -2.63
CA GLN A 415 17.14 -6.22 -1.91
C GLN A 415 17.16 -7.49 -1.03
N LYS A 416 16.02 -7.95 -0.52
CA LYS A 416 15.91 -9.20 0.25
C LYS A 416 16.27 -10.45 -0.55
N THR A 417 16.14 -10.40 -1.88
CA THR A 417 16.46 -11.54 -2.76
C THR A 417 17.95 -11.65 -3.08
N SER A 418 18.75 -10.63 -2.72
CA SER A 418 20.20 -10.67 -2.95
C SER A 418 20.90 -11.50 -1.87
N GLU A 419 21.87 -12.31 -2.27
CA GLU A 419 22.70 -13.15 -1.38
C GLU A 419 23.37 -12.35 -0.25
N ASN A 420 23.74 -11.10 -0.51
CA ASN A 420 24.43 -10.21 0.45
C ASN A 420 23.48 -9.45 1.40
N TYR A 421 22.20 -9.83 1.50
CA TYR A 421 21.24 -9.14 2.35
C TYR A 421 21.53 -9.36 3.84
N ASN A 422 21.87 -8.28 4.56
CA ASN A 422 22.10 -8.36 5.99
C ASN A 422 20.76 -8.37 6.77
N LYS A 423 20.34 -9.54 7.24
CA LYS A 423 19.11 -9.73 8.02
C LYS A 423 19.10 -8.98 9.37
N LYS A 424 20.26 -8.66 9.97
CA LYS A 424 20.34 -8.01 11.30
C LYS A 424 19.95 -6.53 11.26
N HIS A 425 20.44 -5.78 10.29
CA HIS A 425 20.13 -4.34 10.14
C HIS A 425 19.23 -4.03 8.92
N GLY A 426 18.92 -5.02 8.09
CA GLY A 426 17.97 -4.92 6.97
C GLY A 426 18.38 -3.97 5.85
N GLY A 427 19.68 -3.63 5.74
CA GLY A 427 20.17 -2.62 4.81
C GLY A 427 19.71 -1.19 5.14
N LYS A 428 19.33 -0.93 6.40
CA LYS A 428 18.84 0.38 6.84
C LYS A 428 19.81 1.09 7.75
N TRP A 429 19.76 2.42 7.69
CA TRP A 429 20.41 3.29 8.66
C TRP A 429 19.40 4.30 9.19
N ASP A 430 19.36 4.54 10.49
CA ASP A 430 18.46 5.54 11.05
C ASP A 430 18.86 6.95 10.57
N LEU A 431 17.85 7.82 10.46
CA LEU A 431 18.01 9.15 9.89
C LEU A 431 19.02 10.02 10.66
N LYS A 432 19.08 9.87 11.99
CA LYS A 432 20.00 10.62 12.85
C LYS A 432 21.44 10.25 12.55
N SER A 433 21.76 8.96 12.54
CA SER A 433 23.11 8.48 12.22
C SER A 433 23.54 8.90 10.82
N LEU A 434 22.63 8.83 9.83
CA LEU A 434 22.91 9.35 8.50
C LEU A 434 23.19 10.86 8.54
N LYS A 435 22.33 11.65 9.20
CA LYS A 435 22.51 13.11 9.32
C LYS A 435 23.88 13.44 9.92
N LEU A 436 24.25 12.81 11.03
CA LEU A 436 25.55 12.99 11.68
C LEU A 436 26.74 12.61 10.78
N TYR A 437 26.61 11.52 10.02
CA TYR A 437 27.63 11.11 9.06
C TYR A 437 27.82 12.11 7.92
N ILE A 438 26.72 12.63 7.35
CA ILE A 438 26.82 13.61 6.26
C ILE A 438 27.30 14.96 6.83
N MET A 439 26.88 15.35 8.04
CA MET A 439 27.35 16.55 8.74
C MET A 439 28.87 16.51 8.97
N SER A 440 29.43 15.37 9.38
CA SER A 440 30.88 15.28 9.61
C SER A 440 31.70 15.42 8.32
N LYS A 441 31.10 15.14 7.16
CA LYS A 441 31.75 15.25 5.84
C LYS A 441 31.55 16.60 5.17
N HIS A 442 30.39 17.24 5.34
CA HIS A 442 29.99 18.45 4.60
C HIS A 442 29.78 19.69 5.47
N GLY A 443 29.91 19.57 6.80
CA GLY A 443 29.70 20.65 7.75
C GLY A 443 28.24 20.78 8.21
N CYS A 444 28.04 21.33 9.41
CA CYS A 444 26.72 21.42 10.04
C CYS A 444 25.74 22.31 9.27
N GLU A 445 26.19 23.48 8.81
CA GLU A 445 25.35 24.47 8.14
C GLU A 445 24.75 23.95 6.84
N ARG A 446 25.59 23.39 5.95
CA ARG A 446 25.10 22.85 4.67
C ARG A 446 24.11 21.71 4.85
N ILE A 447 24.29 20.88 5.88
CA ILE A 447 23.41 19.73 6.13
C ILE A 447 22.15 20.14 6.88
N ASP A 448 22.19 21.17 7.72
CA ASP A 448 20.98 21.78 8.24
C ASP A 448 20.11 22.33 7.10
N GLN A 449 20.74 23.04 6.15
CA GLN A 449 20.07 23.54 4.94
C GLN A 449 19.49 22.38 4.10
N LEU A 450 20.24 21.29 3.87
CA LEU A 450 19.72 20.11 3.16
C LEU A 450 18.47 19.53 3.84
N PHE A 451 18.47 19.40 5.17
CA PHE A 451 17.33 18.84 5.88
C PHE A 451 16.12 19.79 5.89
N TYR A 452 16.37 21.10 5.87
CA TYR A 452 15.32 22.10 5.60
C TYR A 452 14.77 21.98 4.17
N GLU A 453 15.61 21.83 3.17
CA GLU A 453 15.20 21.60 1.77
C GLU A 453 14.34 20.33 1.64
N ILE A 454 14.71 19.25 2.34
CA ILE A 454 13.91 18.01 2.43
C ILE A 454 12.51 18.28 3.01
N GLN A 455 12.43 19.03 4.12
CA GLN A 455 11.16 19.45 4.71
C GLN A 455 10.33 20.28 3.72
N MET A 456 10.96 21.20 2.99
CA MET A 456 10.28 22.01 1.98
C MET A 456 9.78 21.17 0.80
N VAL A 457 10.52 20.15 0.35
CA VAL A 457 10.04 19.18 -0.65
C VAL A 457 8.71 18.54 -0.21
N ILE A 458 8.62 18.11 1.05
CA ILE A 458 7.40 17.52 1.60
C ILE A 458 6.25 18.54 1.62
N ILE A 459 6.47 19.71 2.20
CA ILE A 459 5.45 20.77 2.31
C ILE A 459 4.95 21.20 0.93
N ARG A 460 5.84 21.48 -0.02
CA ARG A 460 5.48 21.92 -1.37
C ARG A 460 4.69 20.85 -2.12
N SER A 461 5.03 19.58 -1.95
CA SER A 461 4.28 18.48 -2.57
C SER A 461 2.84 18.40 -2.03
N LEU A 462 2.62 18.63 -0.74
CA LEU A 462 1.28 18.68 -0.13
C LEU A 462 0.49 19.91 -0.58
N GLN A 463 1.12 21.08 -0.65
CA GLN A 463 0.50 22.29 -1.20
C GLN A 463 0.04 22.11 -2.66
N SER A 464 0.72 21.27 -3.44
CA SER A 464 0.34 21.03 -4.85
C SER A 464 -1.03 20.37 -5.02
N VAL A 465 -1.51 19.69 -3.97
CA VAL A 465 -2.77 18.95 -3.92
C VAL A 465 -3.79 19.53 -2.94
N GLU A 466 -3.45 20.60 -2.21
CA GLU A 466 -4.29 21.22 -1.18
C GLU A 466 -5.71 21.53 -1.65
N LYS A 467 -5.84 22.11 -2.85
CA LYS A 467 -7.14 22.46 -3.46
C LYS A 467 -7.84 21.29 -4.17
N ILE A 468 -7.22 20.11 -4.24
CA ILE A 468 -7.76 18.93 -4.93
C ILE A 468 -8.26 17.87 -3.95
N ILE A 469 -7.54 17.70 -2.84
CA ILE A 469 -7.90 16.72 -1.84
C ILE A 469 -9.14 17.20 -1.11
N ILE A 470 -10.10 16.29 -0.96
CA ILE A 470 -11.36 16.58 -0.27
C ILE A 470 -11.07 16.47 1.23
N SER A 471 -10.90 17.62 1.87
CA SER A 471 -10.67 17.70 3.31
C SER A 471 -11.96 17.34 4.06
N ASP A 472 -11.88 16.32 4.89
CA ASP A 472 -12.96 15.88 5.77
C ASP A 472 -12.40 15.80 7.19
N LYS A 473 -13.12 16.37 8.17
CA LYS A 473 -12.68 16.41 9.57
C LYS A 473 -12.52 15.01 10.18
N HIS A 474 -13.15 14.00 9.60
CA HIS A 474 -13.03 12.61 10.06
C HIS A 474 -11.75 11.95 9.52
N CYS A 475 -11.09 12.55 8.55
CA CYS A 475 -9.92 12.00 7.88
C CYS A 475 -8.62 12.60 8.41
N PHE A 476 -7.57 11.79 8.42
CA PHE A 476 -6.18 12.19 8.55
C PHE A 476 -5.35 11.21 7.71
N GLU A 477 -4.08 11.49 7.45
CA GLU A 477 -3.25 10.54 6.70
C GLU A 477 -1.78 10.59 7.11
N LEU A 478 -1.19 9.41 7.29
CA LEU A 478 0.23 9.24 7.57
C LEU A 478 0.96 8.82 6.29
N TYR A 479 1.58 9.78 5.63
CA TYR A 479 2.33 9.56 4.40
C TYR A 479 3.76 9.09 4.67
N GLY A 480 4.21 8.12 3.88
CA GLY A 480 5.63 7.79 3.73
C GLY A 480 6.23 8.47 2.50
N TYR A 481 7.22 9.33 2.72
CA TYR A 481 7.95 10.03 1.67
C TYR A 481 9.23 9.30 1.32
N ASP A 482 9.46 9.12 0.02
CA ASP A 482 10.69 8.54 -0.53
C ASP A 482 11.49 9.65 -1.21
N ILE A 483 12.63 10.02 -0.64
CA ILE A 483 13.47 11.12 -1.11
C ILE A 483 14.88 10.61 -1.38
N MET A 484 15.46 10.99 -2.52
CA MET A 484 16.86 10.74 -2.86
C MET A 484 17.67 12.01 -2.71
N ILE A 485 18.93 11.90 -2.33
CA ILE A 485 19.89 13.01 -2.34
C ILE A 485 20.87 12.76 -3.49
N ASP A 486 21.15 13.78 -4.30
CA ASP A 486 22.19 13.69 -5.34
C ASP A 486 23.58 14.12 -4.84
N GLU A 487 24.60 13.94 -5.66
CA GLU A 487 25.99 14.29 -5.33
C GLU A 487 26.20 15.76 -4.91
N ASN A 488 25.32 16.66 -5.36
CA ASN A 488 25.34 18.09 -5.04
C ASN A 488 24.54 18.42 -3.76
N LEU A 489 24.10 17.39 -3.04
CA LEU A 489 23.24 17.50 -1.88
C LEU A 489 21.90 18.19 -2.21
N LYS A 490 21.32 17.94 -3.39
CA LYS A 490 19.95 18.35 -3.70
C LYS A 490 18.97 17.21 -3.42
N PRO A 491 17.87 17.46 -2.69
CA PRO A 491 16.83 16.45 -2.46
C PRO A 491 15.86 16.33 -3.64
N TRP A 492 15.52 15.09 -3.96
CA TRP A 492 14.62 14.71 -5.05
C TRP A 492 13.49 13.82 -4.53
N LEU A 493 12.24 14.24 -4.75
CA LEU A 493 11.06 13.43 -4.46
C LEU A 493 10.94 12.27 -5.45
N LEU A 494 10.88 11.04 -4.95
CA LEU A 494 10.72 9.83 -5.77
C LEU A 494 9.26 9.37 -5.81
N GLU A 495 8.62 9.27 -4.65
CA GLU A 495 7.23 8.84 -4.49
C GLU A 495 6.68 9.27 -3.11
N VAL A 496 5.34 9.29 -3.01
CA VAL A 496 4.60 9.49 -1.76
C VAL A 496 3.66 8.31 -1.56
N ASN A 497 3.70 7.68 -0.39
CA ASN A 497 2.94 6.50 -0.06
C ASN A 497 1.88 6.81 1.00
N ALA A 498 0.59 6.69 0.65
CA ALA A 498 -0.56 6.78 1.58
C ALA A 498 -0.58 5.66 2.65
N SER A 499 -0.02 4.50 2.31
CA SER A 499 0.05 3.34 3.23
C SER A 499 1.50 2.87 3.30
N PRO A 500 2.39 3.62 3.99
CA PRO A 500 3.74 3.15 4.18
C PRO A 500 3.73 1.80 4.90
N SER A 501 4.67 0.90 4.57
CA SER A 501 4.75 -0.38 5.27
C SER A 501 5.01 -0.15 6.76
N LEU A 502 4.05 -0.55 7.60
CA LEU A 502 4.13 -0.48 9.06
C LEU A 502 4.46 -1.85 9.72
N SER A 503 4.76 -2.87 8.93
CA SER A 503 5.31 -4.14 9.42
C SER A 503 6.78 -3.98 9.82
N ALA A 504 7.16 -4.46 11.01
CA ALA A 504 8.53 -4.36 11.49
C ALA A 504 9.31 -5.65 11.22
N ASN A 505 10.51 -5.53 10.64
CA ASN A 505 11.39 -6.68 10.41
C ASN A 505 12.56 -6.72 11.41
N THR A 506 12.76 -5.66 12.17
CA THR A 506 13.82 -5.52 13.19
C THR A 506 13.26 -4.84 14.43
N SER A 507 13.93 -4.99 15.58
CA SER A 507 13.54 -4.31 16.82
C SER A 507 13.56 -2.78 16.67
N ALA A 508 14.55 -2.23 15.97
CA ALA A 508 14.63 -0.80 15.67
C ALA A 508 13.46 -0.31 14.80
N ASP A 509 13.06 -1.07 13.76
CA ASP A 509 11.87 -0.76 12.96
C ASP A 509 10.60 -0.77 13.83
N TYR A 510 10.49 -1.74 14.74
CA TYR A 510 9.34 -1.89 15.63
C TYR A 510 9.23 -0.68 16.57
N GLN A 511 10.32 -0.31 17.25
CA GLN A 511 10.36 0.83 18.16
C GLN A 511 10.05 2.16 17.44
N LEU A 512 10.61 2.35 16.24
CA LEU A 512 10.35 3.53 15.42
C LEU A 512 8.85 3.64 15.10
N LYS A 513 8.26 2.56 14.57
CA LYS A 513 6.88 2.54 14.07
C LYS A 513 5.86 2.59 15.19
N CYS A 514 6.02 1.80 16.25
CA CYS A 514 5.13 1.86 17.41
C CYS A 514 5.20 3.22 18.09
N GLY A 515 6.40 3.79 18.25
CA GLY A 515 6.56 5.14 18.81
C GLY A 515 5.88 6.19 17.94
N MET A 516 6.08 6.14 16.63
CA MET A 516 5.45 7.05 15.68
C MET A 516 3.93 6.92 15.71
N LEU A 517 3.39 5.70 15.68
CA LEU A 517 1.94 5.48 15.73
C LEU A 517 1.35 5.97 17.04
N ASN A 518 2.05 5.75 18.17
CA ASN A 518 1.61 6.29 19.44
C ASN A 518 1.58 7.82 19.44
N ASP A 519 2.65 8.47 19.01
CA ASP A 519 2.74 9.94 18.97
C ASP A 519 1.70 10.52 17.98
N MET A 520 1.44 9.82 16.87
CA MET A 520 0.41 10.19 15.90
C MET A 520 -0.98 10.14 16.53
N LEU A 521 -1.30 9.08 17.27
CA LEU A 521 -2.60 8.94 17.94
C LEU A 521 -2.78 9.97 19.08
N ASP A 522 -1.70 10.47 19.68
CA ASP A 522 -1.74 11.60 20.61
C ASP A 522 -2.13 12.91 19.90
N ILE A 523 -1.71 13.10 18.63
CA ILE A 523 -2.13 14.25 17.80
C ILE A 523 -3.59 14.14 17.38
N ILE A 524 -4.05 12.94 17.00
CA ILE A 524 -5.46 12.73 16.62
C ILE A 524 -6.39 12.91 17.83
N ASP A 525 -5.88 12.62 19.03
CA ASP A 525 -6.49 12.88 20.34
C ASP A 525 -7.93 12.34 20.50
N LEU A 526 -8.17 11.09 20.09
CA LEU A 526 -9.47 10.42 20.33
C LEU A 526 -9.79 10.24 21.83
N GLU A 527 -8.78 10.33 22.68
CA GLU A 527 -8.90 10.20 24.14
C GLU A 527 -9.23 11.54 24.83
N ASN A 528 -9.31 12.64 24.08
CA ASN A 528 -9.53 14.01 24.58
C ASN A 528 -8.58 14.36 25.74
N LYS A 529 -7.32 13.94 25.64
CA LYS A 529 -6.29 14.20 26.66
C LYS A 529 -5.65 15.57 26.47
N THR A 530 -5.64 16.10 25.24
CA THR A 530 -4.99 17.38 24.95
C THR A 530 -5.97 18.53 25.15
N LYS A 531 -5.60 19.49 26.00
CA LYS A 531 -6.38 20.72 26.22
C LYS A 531 -6.03 21.82 25.21
N THR A 532 -4.84 21.72 24.60
CA THR A 532 -4.28 22.69 23.65
C THR A 532 -3.54 21.94 22.55
N LYS A 533 -3.66 22.41 21.30
CA LYS A 533 -2.87 21.85 20.18
C LYS A 533 -1.41 22.22 20.36
N GLU A 534 -0.59 21.27 20.79
CA GLU A 534 0.86 21.43 20.90
C GLU A 534 1.52 21.42 19.51
N GLU A 535 2.53 22.26 19.31
CA GLU A 535 3.34 22.26 18.08
C GLU A 535 4.30 21.06 18.03
N ARG A 536 4.56 20.42 19.16
CA ARG A 536 5.48 19.28 19.28
C ARG A 536 4.81 18.19 20.09
N VAL A 537 4.49 17.06 19.45
CA VAL A 537 3.86 15.91 20.10
C VAL A 537 4.73 14.69 19.88
N GLY A 538 5.38 14.24 20.95
CA GLY A 538 6.36 13.16 20.88
C GLY A 538 7.47 13.44 19.87
N GLY A 539 7.59 12.59 18.86
CA GLY A 539 8.52 12.74 17.74
C GLY A 539 7.99 13.56 16.55
N PHE A 540 6.75 14.05 16.58
CA PHE A 540 6.20 14.90 15.53
C PHE A 540 6.37 16.39 15.85
N ASP A 541 6.70 17.16 14.81
CA ASP A 541 6.72 18.63 14.83
C ASP A 541 5.71 19.17 13.82
N LEU A 542 4.86 20.09 14.25
CA LEU A 542 4.03 20.88 13.37
C LEU A 542 4.94 21.83 12.57
N VAL A 543 4.97 21.67 11.25
CA VAL A 543 5.83 22.48 10.36
C VAL A 543 5.03 23.43 9.48
N TYR A 544 3.72 23.21 9.34
CA TYR A 544 2.84 24.02 8.53
C TYR A 544 1.42 24.01 9.07
N ARG A 545 0.81 25.19 9.23
CA ARG A 545 -0.62 25.40 9.49
C ARG A 545 -1.04 26.71 8.82
N ASP A 546 -1.60 26.61 7.62
CA ASP A 546 -1.97 27.77 6.79
C ASP A 546 -0.82 28.79 6.59
N GLY A 547 0.42 28.28 6.65
CA GLY A 547 1.65 29.05 6.76
C GLY A 547 2.75 28.22 7.41
N LEU A 548 4.01 28.58 7.16
CA LEU A 548 5.14 27.95 7.83
C LEU A 548 5.10 28.29 9.32
N ILE A 549 5.30 27.30 10.18
CA ILE A 549 5.42 27.55 11.62
C ILE A 549 6.76 28.23 11.90
N GLU A 550 6.70 29.34 12.64
CA GLU A 550 7.89 30.06 13.04
C GLU A 550 8.76 29.22 13.97
N LYS A 551 10.07 29.36 13.80
CA LYS A 551 11.05 28.60 14.53
C LYS A 551 11.19 29.15 15.96
N ASP A 552 11.31 28.27 16.94
CA ASP A 552 11.78 28.67 18.28
C ASP A 552 13.19 29.24 18.15
N GLU A 553 13.38 30.51 18.49
CA GLU A 553 14.65 31.24 18.36
C GLU A 553 15.83 30.55 19.05
N ARG A 554 15.55 29.70 20.05
CA ARG A 554 16.56 28.93 20.79
C ARG A 554 17.01 27.66 20.06
N CYS A 555 16.33 27.26 19.00
CA CYS A 555 16.68 26.10 18.20
C CYS A 555 17.78 26.46 17.19
N MET A 556 18.88 25.72 17.15
CA MET A 556 19.92 25.97 16.15
C MET A 556 19.59 25.38 14.78
N TYR A 557 18.72 24.37 14.69
CA TYR A 557 18.41 23.69 13.44
C TYR A 557 17.23 24.32 12.69
N SER A 558 17.34 24.45 11.38
CA SER A 558 16.26 24.93 10.49
C SER A 558 15.20 23.87 10.26
N SER A 559 15.56 22.59 10.41
CA SER A 559 14.62 21.48 10.45
C SER A 559 14.99 20.48 11.55
N LEU A 560 13.96 20.02 12.27
CA LEU A 560 14.11 18.99 13.31
C LEU A 560 14.16 17.56 12.75
N LEU A 561 14.06 17.39 11.43
CA LEU A 561 14.31 16.10 10.78
C LEU A 561 15.72 15.59 11.14
N GLY A 562 15.79 14.34 11.60
CA GLY A 562 17.01 13.69 12.09
C GLY A 562 17.52 14.22 13.43
N ALA A 563 16.79 15.11 14.12
CA ALA A 563 17.12 15.56 15.46
C ALA A 563 16.55 14.60 16.52
N ASP A 564 17.34 14.32 17.55
CA ASP A 564 16.93 13.49 18.68
C ASP A 564 16.89 14.37 19.93
N PHE A 565 15.68 14.75 20.33
CA PHE A 565 15.46 15.28 21.67
C PHE A 565 15.18 14.08 22.55
N LYS A 566 15.89 13.97 23.69
CA LYS A 566 15.58 12.96 24.70
C LYS A 566 14.07 12.95 24.88
N ARG A 567 13.42 11.87 24.46
CA ARG A 567 12.03 11.62 24.84
C ARG A 567 12.01 11.79 26.35
N ASN A 568 11.15 12.68 26.84
CA ASN A 568 10.77 12.60 28.24
C ASN A 568 10.35 11.14 28.42
N PRO A 569 11.05 10.34 29.26
CA PRO A 569 10.91 8.90 29.24
C PRO A 569 9.42 8.60 29.37
N LEU A 570 8.82 8.13 28.27
CA LEU A 570 7.43 7.73 28.25
C LEU A 570 7.27 6.84 29.46
N ARG A 571 6.30 7.20 30.32
CA ARG A 571 5.77 6.37 31.41
C ARG A 571 6.07 4.92 31.09
N LYS A 572 6.90 4.28 31.93
CA LYS A 572 7.23 2.85 31.81
C LYS A 572 5.97 2.13 31.34
N LEU A 573 6.00 1.66 30.09
CA LEU A 573 4.90 0.90 29.53
C LEU A 573 4.74 -0.32 30.45
N PRO A 574 3.57 -0.53 31.08
CA PRO A 574 3.39 -1.72 31.89
C PRO A 574 3.58 -2.94 30.98
N VAL A 575 4.59 -3.73 31.31
CA VAL A 575 4.75 -5.08 30.77
C VAL A 575 3.77 -5.93 31.57
N THR A 576 2.58 -6.19 31.02
CA THR A 576 1.74 -7.27 31.55
C THR A 576 2.33 -8.59 31.07
N GLN A 577 2.65 -9.44 32.04
CA GLN A 577 3.16 -10.81 31.88
C GLN A 577 2.21 -11.69 31.08
#